data_AF-A0A529GGK8-F1
#
_entry.id   AF-A0A529GGK8-F1
#
_cell.length_a   1.000
_cell.length_b   1.000
_cell.length_c   1.000
_cell.angle_alpha   90.00
_cell.angle_beta   90.00
_cell.angle_gamma   90.00
#
_symmetry.space_group_name_H-M   'P 1'
#
loop_
_entity.id
_entity.type
_entity.pdbx_description
1 polymer ?
#
loop_
_entity_poly.entity_id
_entity_poly.type
_entity_poly.pdbx_seq_one_letter_code
_entity_poly.pdbx_strand_id
1 'polypeptide(L)'
;MSELAERFETHDPGEKQVAEKIRCDACPVMCYIADGRTGACDRYGNVGGRIVRMDPLTILDHAAETGGAVVPFVAEGEAWNGELVNTGRRFVSAIGAGTTYPDYKPAPFIVSQEVDGVDLVTVVTEGIFSYCGVKVKIDTDRHIGDETATVRSEGEAIGHVT
;
A
#
# COMPACT_ATOMS: atom_id res chain seq x y z
N MET A 1 -31.42 -13.82 10.33
CA MET A 1 -30.23 -12.94 10.29
C MET A 1 -29.11 -13.77 9.68
N SER A 2 -28.38 -13.24 8.70
CA SER A 2 -27.31 -13.99 8.03
C SER A 2 -26.08 -14.07 8.93
N GLU A 3 -25.41 -15.20 9.00
CA GLU A 3 -24.13 -15.41 9.71
C GLU A 3 -23.05 -14.42 9.26
N LEU A 4 -23.14 -13.90 8.02
CA LEU A 4 -22.29 -12.80 7.55
C LEU A 4 -22.56 -11.49 8.30
N ALA A 5 -23.81 -11.19 8.67
CA ALA A 5 -24.16 -9.93 9.33
C ALA A 5 -23.61 -9.87 10.77
N GLU A 6 -23.58 -11.01 11.47
CA GLU A 6 -23.06 -11.12 12.83
C GLU A 6 -21.53 -10.93 12.87
N ARG A 7 -20.82 -11.31 11.80
CA ARG A 7 -19.37 -11.08 11.66
C ARG A 7 -18.97 -9.62 11.48
N PHE A 8 -19.92 -8.74 11.15
CA PHE A 8 -19.69 -7.31 10.97
C PHE A 8 -20.37 -6.46 12.05
N GLU A 9 -20.70 -7.04 13.22
CA GLU A 9 -21.13 -6.24 14.37
C GLU A 9 -20.00 -5.31 14.80
N THR A 10 -20.10 -4.06 14.35
CA THR A 10 -19.22 -2.98 14.79
C THR A 10 -19.57 -2.59 16.22
N HIS A 11 -18.56 -2.18 16.97
CA HIS A 11 -18.70 -1.57 18.29
C HIS A 11 -19.82 -0.50 18.36
N ASP A 12 -20.46 -0.37 19.53
CA ASP A 12 -21.47 0.66 19.80
C ASP A 12 -20.88 2.04 19.45
N PRO A 13 -21.46 2.76 18.46
CA PRO A 13 -20.92 4.04 18.01
C PRO A 13 -21.11 5.16 19.04
N GLY A 14 -21.83 4.93 20.14
CA GLY A 14 -22.11 5.92 21.17
C GLY A 14 -23.04 7.05 20.69
N GLU A 15 -23.13 8.13 21.48
CA GLU A 15 -23.97 9.29 21.12
C GLU A 15 -23.47 10.00 19.85
N LYS A 16 -24.40 10.34 18.97
CA LYS A 16 -24.12 11.02 17.70
C LYS A 16 -23.62 12.44 17.95
N GLN A 17 -22.31 12.64 17.82
CA GLN A 17 -21.71 13.98 17.90
C GLN A 17 -21.66 14.66 16.52
N VAL A 18 -22.14 15.91 16.47
CA VAL A 18 -22.02 16.78 15.30
C VAL A 18 -20.73 17.59 15.44
N ALA A 19 -19.63 17.02 14.99
CA ALA A 19 -18.36 17.75 14.93
C ALA A 19 -18.27 18.58 13.64
N GLU A 20 -17.61 19.74 13.72
CA GLU A 20 -17.17 20.45 12.52
C GLU A 20 -16.23 19.55 11.73
N LYS A 21 -16.51 19.38 10.43
CA LYS A 21 -15.73 18.53 9.54
C LYS A 21 -15.16 19.36 8.40
N ILE A 22 -13.93 19.05 8.02
CA ILE A 22 -13.31 19.59 6.82
C ILE A 22 -13.24 18.50 5.74
N ARG A 23 -13.31 18.92 4.48
CA ARG A 23 -13.13 18.00 3.35
C ARG A 23 -11.64 17.72 3.19
N CYS A 24 -11.27 16.45 3.29
CA CYS A 24 -9.94 15.99 2.93
C CYS A 24 -9.83 15.94 1.40
N ASP A 25 -8.81 16.56 0.83
CA ASP A 25 -8.47 16.49 -0.60
C ASP A 25 -7.24 15.60 -0.85
N ALA A 26 -6.88 14.79 0.15
CA ALA A 26 -5.68 13.98 0.10
C ALA A 26 -5.76 12.77 -0.82
N CYS A 27 -6.96 12.34 -1.18
CA CYS A 27 -7.23 11.22 -2.06
C CYS A 27 -8.59 11.38 -2.79
N PRO A 28 -8.84 10.60 -3.86
CA PRO A 28 -10.08 10.75 -4.66
C PRO A 28 -11.38 10.48 -3.90
N VAL A 29 -11.31 9.83 -2.73
CA VAL A 29 -12.48 9.57 -1.87
C VAL A 29 -13.05 10.87 -1.27
N MET A 30 -12.19 11.89 -1.08
CA MET A 30 -12.57 13.21 -0.56
C MET A 30 -13.43 13.20 0.71
N CYS A 31 -13.08 12.36 1.69
CA CYS A 31 -13.87 12.18 2.91
C CYS A 31 -13.94 13.45 3.79
N TYR A 32 -14.98 13.57 4.62
CA TYR A 32 -15.13 14.64 5.61
C TYR A 32 -14.64 14.18 6.98
N ILE A 33 -13.66 14.88 7.53
CA ILE A 33 -12.95 14.48 8.75
C ILE A 33 -13.26 15.48 9.88
N ALA A 34 -13.83 14.96 10.97
CA ALA A 34 -14.05 15.72 12.19
C ALA A 34 -12.72 16.05 12.89
N ASP A 35 -12.63 17.18 13.58
CA ASP A 35 -11.43 17.55 14.33
C ASP A 35 -11.03 16.45 15.33
N GLY A 36 -9.73 16.16 15.41
CA GLY A 36 -9.17 15.08 16.22
C GLY A 36 -9.43 13.65 15.71
N ARG A 37 -10.04 13.49 14.53
CA ARG A 37 -10.33 12.17 13.93
C ARG A 37 -9.49 11.91 12.68
N THR A 38 -9.34 10.64 12.34
CA THR A 38 -8.80 10.18 11.07
C THR A 38 -9.90 10.08 10.01
N GLY A 39 -9.51 10.23 8.75
CA GLY A 39 -10.36 9.97 7.60
C GLY A 39 -10.49 8.47 7.32
N ALA A 40 -11.30 8.10 6.34
CA ALA A 40 -11.61 6.69 6.03
C ALA A 40 -10.40 5.82 5.64
N CYS A 41 -9.25 6.44 5.38
CA CYS A 41 -8.01 5.74 5.06
C CYS A 41 -7.06 5.61 6.25
N ASP A 42 -7.41 6.16 7.42
CA ASP A 42 -6.61 6.32 8.64
C ASP A 42 -5.28 7.10 8.52
N ARG A 43 -4.84 7.40 7.29
CA ARG A 43 -3.58 8.09 6.99
C ARG A 43 -3.60 9.59 7.14
N TYR A 44 -4.77 10.21 7.00
CA TYR A 44 -4.95 11.66 7.12
C TYR A 44 -5.97 11.93 8.21
N GLY A 45 -5.68 12.91 9.06
CA GLY A 45 -6.55 13.36 10.13
C GLY A 45 -6.79 14.86 10.06
N ASN A 46 -7.83 15.31 10.74
CA ASN A 46 -8.07 16.73 10.95
C ASN A 46 -7.46 17.14 12.30
N VAL A 47 -6.49 18.04 12.27
CA VAL A 47 -5.86 18.60 13.47
C VAL A 47 -6.00 20.12 13.41
N GLY A 48 -6.90 20.67 14.23
CA GLY A 48 -7.15 22.11 14.30
C GLY A 48 -7.67 22.70 12.99
N GLY A 49 -8.54 21.96 12.28
CA GLY A 49 -9.09 22.38 10.99
C GLY A 49 -8.13 22.23 9.82
N ARG A 50 -7.05 21.46 9.97
CA ARG A 50 -6.06 21.19 8.92
C ARG A 50 -5.94 19.70 8.66
N ILE A 51 -5.86 19.34 7.38
CA ILE A 51 -5.54 17.97 6.98
C ILE A 51 -4.06 17.72 7.26
N VAL A 52 -3.78 16.81 8.19
CA VAL A 52 -2.44 16.41 8.61
C VAL A 52 -2.28 14.93 8.33
N ARG A 53 -1.10 14.54 7.83
CA ARG A 53 -0.74 13.15 7.64
C ARG A 53 -0.42 12.54 9.01
N MET A 54 -1.07 11.42 9.34
CA MET A 54 -0.99 10.76 10.64
C MET A 54 0.14 9.73 10.68
N ASP A 55 0.37 9.02 9.58
CA ASP A 55 1.46 8.05 9.46
C ASP A 55 2.64 8.62 8.66
N PRO A 56 3.85 8.71 9.25
CA PRO A 56 5.04 9.20 8.59
C PRO A 56 5.61 8.18 7.58
N LEU A 57 6.49 8.66 6.70
CA LEU A 57 7.34 7.79 5.89
C LEU A 57 8.28 6.98 6.81
N THR A 58 8.25 5.65 6.69
CA THR A 58 9.15 4.77 7.44
C THR A 58 10.35 4.37 6.59
N ILE A 59 11.55 4.62 7.09
CA ILE A 59 12.81 4.11 6.54
C ILE A 59 13.15 2.84 7.33
N LEU A 60 13.09 1.67 6.68
CA LEU A 60 13.23 0.38 7.36
C LEU A 60 14.58 0.23 8.07
N ASP A 61 15.69 0.61 7.43
CA ASP A 61 17.01 0.54 8.05
C ASP A 61 17.12 1.44 9.28
N HIS A 62 16.56 2.66 9.21
CA HIS A 62 16.54 3.58 10.35
C HIS A 62 15.66 3.05 11.50
N ALA A 63 14.50 2.46 11.17
CA ALA A 63 13.63 1.84 12.15
C ALA A 63 14.34 0.66 12.84
N ALA A 64 15.05 -0.19 12.09
CA ALA A 64 15.86 -1.27 12.65
C ALA A 64 16.99 -0.75 13.57
N GLU A 65 17.74 0.28 13.14
CA GLU A 65 18.83 0.90 13.92
C GLU A 65 18.35 1.52 15.25
N THR A 66 17.15 2.12 15.25
CA THR A 66 16.59 2.84 16.41
C THR A 66 15.71 1.97 17.32
N GLY A 67 15.60 0.66 17.02
CA GLY A 67 14.78 -0.28 17.79
C GLY A 67 13.27 -0.15 17.54
N GLY A 68 12.87 0.41 16.40
CA GLY A 68 11.49 0.41 15.92
C GLY A 68 11.01 -1.00 15.54
N ALA A 69 9.70 -1.22 15.63
CA ALA A 69 9.09 -2.49 15.26
C ALA A 69 9.15 -2.69 13.73
N VAL A 70 9.86 -3.72 13.28
CA VAL A 70 9.95 -4.13 11.88
C VAL A 70 9.61 -5.61 11.77
N VAL A 71 8.85 -5.97 10.73
CA VAL A 71 8.59 -7.38 10.40
C VAL A 71 9.54 -7.77 9.27
N PRO A 72 10.44 -8.74 9.49
CA PRO A 72 11.38 -9.14 8.45
C PRO A 72 10.65 -9.83 7.29
N PHE A 73 11.01 -9.46 6.05
CA PHE A 73 10.44 -10.07 4.85
C PHE A 73 10.89 -11.53 4.65
N VAL A 74 12.06 -11.89 5.18
CA VAL A 74 12.62 -13.27 5.22
C VAL A 74 13.10 -13.54 6.66
N ALA A 75 12.77 -14.70 7.22
CA ALA A 75 13.14 -15.08 8.59
C ALA A 75 14.61 -15.53 8.70
N GLU A 76 15.24 -15.32 9.87
CA GLU A 76 16.59 -15.81 10.15
C GLU A 76 16.69 -17.34 9.94
N GLY A 77 17.56 -17.76 9.02
CA GLY A 77 17.88 -19.18 8.77
C GLY A 77 17.59 -19.71 7.35
N GLU A 78 16.95 -18.93 6.47
CA GLU A 78 16.76 -19.31 5.07
C GLU A 78 17.77 -18.63 4.13
N ALA A 79 18.31 -19.38 3.15
CA ALA A 79 19.32 -18.87 2.23
C ALA A 79 18.70 -18.09 1.07
N TRP A 80 18.72 -16.76 1.18
CA TRP A 80 18.51 -15.83 0.06
C TRP A 80 19.82 -15.61 -0.71
N ASN A 81 19.75 -15.66 -2.05
CA ASN A 81 20.94 -15.90 -2.89
C ASN A 81 20.85 -15.29 -4.31
N GLY A 82 20.19 -14.15 -4.49
CA GLY A 82 20.13 -13.48 -5.81
C GLY A 82 19.39 -12.14 -5.80
N GLU A 83 19.78 -11.25 -4.89
CA GLU A 83 19.02 -10.18 -4.24
C GLU A 83 18.21 -9.17 -5.10
N LEU A 84 17.14 -8.62 -4.51
CA LEU A 84 16.18 -7.66 -5.12
C LEU A 84 16.23 -6.24 -4.51
N VAL A 85 16.83 -6.06 -3.33
CA VAL A 85 17.00 -4.76 -2.67
C VAL A 85 18.35 -4.80 -1.93
N ASN A 86 19.15 -3.74 -2.05
CA ASN A 86 20.50 -3.68 -1.48
C ASN A 86 20.44 -3.48 0.05
N THR A 87 21.01 -4.43 0.80
CA THR A 87 21.04 -4.46 2.27
C THR A 87 22.26 -3.77 2.89
N GLY A 88 23.25 -3.37 2.08
CA GLY A 88 24.47 -2.70 2.56
C GLY A 88 24.35 -1.19 2.69
N ARG A 89 23.20 -0.59 2.38
CA ARG A 89 22.99 0.87 2.36
C ARG A 89 21.54 1.26 2.62
N ARG A 90 21.35 2.48 3.12
CA ARG A 90 20.02 3.07 3.37
C ARG A 90 19.21 3.11 2.07
N PHE A 91 18.16 2.29 2.00
CA PHE A 91 17.30 2.21 0.83
C PHE A 91 15.87 2.67 1.15
N VAL A 92 15.34 3.57 0.33
CA VAL A 92 13.95 4.03 0.44
C VAL A 92 13.08 3.16 -0.45
N SER A 93 12.40 2.18 0.16
CA SER A 93 11.53 1.24 -0.58
C SER A 93 10.14 1.80 -0.86
N ALA A 94 9.67 2.74 -0.03
CA ALA A 94 8.30 3.26 -0.03
C ALA A 94 7.19 2.18 0.10
N ILE A 95 7.57 0.92 0.37
CA ILE A 95 6.64 -0.17 0.62
C ILE A 95 5.94 0.10 1.95
N GLY A 96 4.61 -0.06 1.96
CA GLY A 96 3.80 0.22 3.15
C GLY A 96 3.48 1.69 3.40
N ALA A 97 3.95 2.61 2.54
CA ALA A 97 3.61 4.04 2.65
C ALA A 97 2.10 4.32 2.44
N GLY A 98 1.37 3.34 1.87
CA GLY A 98 -0.09 3.29 1.83
C GLY A 98 -0.71 4.48 1.10
N THR A 99 -1.11 4.30 -0.16
CA THR A 99 -2.01 5.27 -0.83
C THR A 99 -3.21 4.64 -1.46
N THR A 100 -4.02 5.46 -2.11
CA THR A 100 -5.13 5.05 -2.96
C THR A 100 -4.70 5.22 -4.40
N TYR A 101 -4.83 4.18 -5.22
CA TYR A 101 -4.70 4.28 -6.67
C TYR A 101 -6.03 4.77 -7.29
N PRO A 102 -6.00 5.65 -8.29
CA PRO A 102 -4.82 6.39 -8.77
C PRO A 102 -4.46 7.53 -7.81
N ASP A 103 -3.16 7.68 -7.52
CA ASP A 103 -2.65 8.84 -6.80
C ASP A 103 -2.27 9.92 -7.82
N TYR A 104 -2.86 11.11 -7.68
CA TYR A 104 -2.62 12.26 -8.53
C TYR A 104 -1.78 13.34 -7.83
N LYS A 105 -1.28 13.06 -6.62
CA LYS A 105 -0.35 13.94 -5.93
C LYS A 105 1.08 13.69 -6.41
N PRO A 106 1.87 14.76 -6.67
CA PRO A 106 3.30 14.63 -6.94
C PRO A 106 4.00 13.86 -5.82
N ALA A 107 5.11 13.22 -6.16
CA ALA A 107 5.97 12.49 -5.23
C ALA A 107 6.28 13.35 -3.98
N PRO A 108 5.81 12.96 -2.78
CA PRO A 108 6.03 13.75 -1.57
C PRO A 108 7.49 13.77 -1.11
N PHE A 109 8.29 12.79 -1.54
CA PHE A 109 9.69 12.67 -1.17
C PHE A 109 10.56 12.47 -2.42
N ILE A 110 11.54 13.34 -2.56
CA ILE A 110 12.62 13.21 -3.55
C ILE A 110 13.90 13.12 -2.74
N VAL A 111 14.53 11.95 -2.79
CA VAL A 111 15.75 11.66 -2.05
C VAL A 111 16.90 11.56 -3.04
N SER A 112 18.00 12.25 -2.77
CA SER A 112 19.22 12.20 -3.58
C SER A 112 20.37 11.64 -2.78
N GLN A 113 21.24 10.88 -3.44
CA GLN A 113 22.49 10.37 -2.89
C GLN A 113 23.50 10.15 -4.03
N GLU A 114 24.79 10.31 -3.76
CA GLU A 114 25.85 9.93 -4.69
C GLU A 114 26.29 8.49 -4.41
N VAL A 115 26.37 7.66 -5.46
CA VAL A 115 26.78 6.25 -5.39
C VAL A 115 27.84 5.98 -6.43
N ASP A 116 29.04 5.59 -6.00
CA ASP A 116 30.17 5.28 -6.89
C ASP A 116 30.45 6.41 -7.92
N GLY A 117 30.28 7.67 -7.49
CA GLY A 117 30.42 8.87 -8.34
C GLY A 117 29.23 9.15 -9.26
N VAL A 118 28.08 8.49 -9.08
CA VAL A 118 26.84 8.68 -9.84
C VAL A 118 25.75 9.25 -8.94
N ASP A 119 25.10 10.33 -9.37
CA ASP A 119 23.92 10.87 -8.70
C ASP A 119 22.72 9.93 -8.86
N LEU A 120 22.27 9.35 -7.74
CA LEU A 120 21.05 8.56 -7.65
C LEU A 120 19.92 9.40 -7.06
N VAL A 121 18.85 9.59 -7.83
CA VAL A 121 17.64 10.30 -7.39
C VAL A 121 16.48 9.31 -7.29
N THR A 122 16.00 9.09 -6.06
CA THR A 122 14.80 8.28 -5.79
C THR A 122 13.60 9.21 -5.65
N VAL A 123 12.68 9.12 -6.62
CA VAL A 123 11.39 9.81 -6.58
C VAL A 123 10.37 8.85 -6.00
N VAL A 124 9.93 9.13 -4.77
CA VAL A 124 8.97 8.28 -4.07
C VAL A 124 7.56 8.74 -4.38
N THR A 125 6.87 7.97 -5.21
CA THR A 125 5.42 8.08 -5.37
C THR A 125 4.78 6.89 -4.69
N GLU A 126 3.82 7.18 -3.83
CA GLU A 126 3.09 6.15 -3.12
C GLU A 126 2.05 5.55 -4.07
N GLY A 127 2.05 4.22 -4.22
CA GLY A 127 1.04 3.49 -4.99
C GLY A 127 0.53 2.28 -4.19
N ILE A 128 -0.72 1.86 -4.42
CA ILE A 128 -1.17 0.58 -3.87
C ILE A 128 -0.41 -0.54 -4.57
N PHE A 129 0.30 -1.36 -3.80
CA PHE A 129 0.66 -2.71 -4.21
C PHE A 129 -0.61 -3.58 -4.16
N SER A 130 -1.48 -3.45 -5.16
CA SER A 130 -2.72 -4.24 -5.25
C SER A 130 -2.47 -5.43 -6.16
N TYR A 131 -2.07 -6.56 -5.59
CA TYR A 131 -2.14 -7.82 -6.32
C TYR A 131 -3.61 -8.25 -6.37
N CYS A 132 -4.36 -7.78 -7.37
CA CYS A 132 -5.68 -8.34 -7.70
C CYS A 132 -5.59 -9.32 -8.88
N GLY A 133 -4.40 -9.82 -9.21
CA GLY A 133 -4.20 -10.73 -10.34
C GLY A 133 -2.88 -11.47 -10.26
N VAL A 134 -2.89 -12.70 -10.76
CA VAL A 134 -1.72 -13.55 -10.98
C VAL A 134 -1.55 -13.71 -12.48
N LYS A 135 -0.35 -13.45 -13.02
CA LYS A 135 0.01 -13.83 -14.39
C LYS A 135 0.75 -15.17 -14.34
N VAL A 136 0.21 -16.17 -15.01
CA VAL A 136 0.82 -17.50 -15.10
C VAL A 136 1.47 -17.65 -16.47
N LYS A 137 2.80 -17.81 -16.52
CA LYS A 137 3.50 -18.18 -17.75
C LYS A 137 3.45 -19.70 -17.91
N ILE A 138 2.78 -20.17 -18.95
CA ILE A 138 2.70 -21.60 -19.28
C ILE A 138 3.66 -21.85 -20.45
N ASP A 139 4.71 -22.62 -20.20
CA ASP A 139 5.62 -23.06 -21.26
C ASP A 139 5.15 -24.41 -21.80
N THR A 140 4.54 -24.37 -22.98
CA THR A 140 4.00 -25.57 -23.62
C THR A 140 4.04 -25.42 -25.14
N ASP A 141 4.25 -26.55 -25.79
CA ASP A 141 4.12 -26.80 -27.22
C ASP A 141 2.65 -26.91 -27.68
N ARG A 142 1.67 -26.82 -26.76
CA ARG A 142 0.24 -26.91 -27.07
C ARG A 142 -0.40 -25.53 -27.20
N HIS A 143 -1.33 -25.39 -28.12
CA HIS A 143 -2.18 -24.20 -28.19
C HIS A 143 -3.17 -24.20 -27.01
N ILE A 144 -3.12 -23.15 -26.19
CA ILE A 144 -3.91 -23.02 -24.95
C ILE A 144 -5.23 -22.25 -25.13
N GLY A 145 -5.51 -21.78 -26.34
CA GLY A 145 -6.69 -21.00 -26.70
C GLY A 145 -6.33 -19.69 -27.39
N ASP A 146 -7.32 -19.10 -28.05
CA ASP A 146 -7.20 -17.78 -28.67
C ASP A 146 -7.05 -16.68 -27.63
N GLU A 147 -6.53 -15.52 -28.04
CA GLU A 147 -6.52 -14.31 -27.20
C GLU A 147 -7.94 -14.05 -26.66
N THR A 148 -8.04 -13.72 -25.36
CA THR A 148 -9.29 -13.52 -24.62
C THR A 148 -10.13 -14.78 -24.30
N ALA A 149 -9.67 -15.99 -24.68
CA ALA A 149 -10.34 -17.22 -24.26
C ALA A 149 -10.41 -17.33 -22.72
N THR A 150 -11.61 -17.59 -22.17
CA THR A 150 -11.83 -17.62 -20.72
C THR A 150 -11.09 -18.78 -20.06
N VAL A 151 -10.26 -18.45 -19.06
CA VAL A 151 -9.61 -19.43 -18.18
C VAL A 151 -10.55 -19.72 -17.01
N ARG A 152 -10.77 -21.00 -16.70
CA ARG A 152 -11.65 -21.44 -15.62
C ARG A 152 -10.95 -22.30 -14.58
N SER A 153 -11.36 -22.16 -13.32
CA SER A 153 -11.03 -23.08 -12.22
C SER A 153 -12.32 -23.62 -11.63
N GLU A 154 -12.48 -24.94 -11.56
CA GLU A 154 -13.71 -25.61 -11.08
C GLU A 154 -15.01 -25.12 -11.76
N GLY A 155 -14.90 -24.64 -13.01
CA GLY A 155 -16.02 -24.08 -13.77
C GLY A 155 -16.23 -22.57 -13.61
N GLU A 156 -15.58 -21.90 -12.66
CA GLU A 156 -15.64 -20.45 -12.48
C GLU A 156 -14.65 -19.72 -13.38
N ALA A 157 -15.02 -18.58 -13.94
CA ALA A 157 -14.14 -17.77 -14.78
C ALA A 157 -13.15 -16.96 -13.92
N ILE A 158 -11.85 -17.20 -14.09
CA ILE A 158 -10.78 -16.59 -13.28
C ILE A 158 -9.85 -15.66 -14.07
N GLY A 159 -9.98 -15.61 -15.40
CA GLY A 159 -9.15 -14.78 -16.25
C GLY A 159 -9.30 -15.13 -17.73
N HIS A 160 -8.32 -14.76 -18.53
CA HIS A 160 -8.27 -15.06 -19.95
C HIS A 160 -6.83 -15.29 -20.45
N VAL A 161 -6.70 -15.92 -21.61
CA VAL A 161 -5.43 -16.03 -22.33
C VAL A 161 -5.01 -14.64 -22.85
N THR A 162 -3.72 -14.31 -22.69
CA THR A 162 -3.05 -13.07 -23.13
C THR A 162 -1.76 -13.38 -23.86
#